data_AF-A0A7L4PX08-F1
#
_entry.id   AF-A0A7L4PX08-F1
#
_cell.length_a   1.000
_cell.length_b   1.000
_cell.length_c   1.000
_cell.angle_alpha   90.00
_cell.angle_beta   90.00
_cell.angle_gamma   90.00
#
_symmetry.space_group_name_H-M   'P 1'
#
loop_
_entity.id
_entity.type
_entity.pdbx_description
1 polymer ?
#
loop_
_entity_poly.entity_id
_entity_poly.type
_entity_poly.pdbx_seq_one_letter_code
_entity_poly.pdbx_strand_id
1 'polypeptide(L)'
;MHKEELISLHQMLYEIKDFFEGYNPELKFSDYHSLKINPAQLHKSKMEHKYAIFVLGNEIANVMKDVEFSASGRISARMRELAAKTLKEMEYIQ
;
A
#
# COMPACT_ATOMS: atom_id res chain seq x y z
N MET A 1 -13.81 14.76 7.62
CA MET A 1 -13.68 14.60 6.17
C MET A 1 -15.04 14.82 5.51
N HIS A 2 -15.07 15.68 4.50
CA HIS A 2 -16.17 15.89 3.59
C HIS A 2 -16.35 14.67 2.66
N LYS A 3 -17.53 14.56 2.02
CA LYS A 3 -17.84 13.40 1.16
C LYS A 3 -16.92 13.35 -0.05
N GLU A 4 -16.65 14.49 -0.65
CA GLU A 4 -15.78 14.64 -1.82
C GLU A 4 -14.35 14.19 -1.50
N GLU A 5 -13.81 14.57 -0.34
CA GLU A 5 -12.49 14.11 0.13
C GLU A 5 -12.42 12.58 0.27
N LEU A 6 -13.50 11.95 0.76
CA LEU A 6 -13.57 10.49 0.86
C LEU A 6 -13.63 9.84 -0.53
N ILE A 7 -14.38 10.41 -1.47
CA ILE A 7 -14.47 9.89 -2.84
C ILE A 7 -13.11 10.03 -3.54
N SER A 8 -12.43 11.16 -3.41
CA SER A 8 -11.10 11.38 -3.99
C SER A 8 -10.07 10.42 -3.40
N LEU A 9 -10.10 10.19 -2.08
CA LEU A 9 -9.22 9.21 -1.45
C LEU A 9 -9.54 7.78 -1.91
N HIS A 10 -10.83 7.43 -2.02
CA HIS A 10 -11.26 6.14 -2.54
C HIS A 10 -10.77 5.92 -3.98
N GLN A 11 -10.84 6.96 -4.83
CA GLN A 11 -10.32 6.93 -6.21
C GLN A 11 -8.82 6.67 -6.24
N MET A 12 -8.04 7.39 -5.43
CA MET A 12 -6.59 7.20 -5.36
C MET A 12 -6.21 5.77 -4.95
N LEU A 13 -6.86 5.22 -3.91
CA LEU A 13 -6.59 3.83 -3.48
C LEU A 13 -7.07 2.80 -4.51
N TYR A 14 -8.16 3.08 -5.23
CA TYR A 14 -8.64 2.24 -6.33
C TYR A 14 -7.64 2.17 -7.48
N GLU A 15 -7.00 3.28 -7.84
CA GLU A 15 -5.94 3.31 -8.87
C GLU A 15 -4.68 2.54 -8.44
N ILE A 16 -4.29 2.66 -7.17
CA ILE A 16 -3.17 1.87 -6.60
C ILE A 16 -3.52 0.37 -6.66
N LYS A 17 -4.76 0.02 -6.33
CA LYS A 17 -5.27 -1.34 -6.42
C LYS A 17 -5.16 -1.88 -7.86
N ASP A 18 -5.68 -1.14 -8.84
CA ASP A 18 -5.62 -1.51 -10.26
C ASP A 18 -4.17 -1.66 -10.76
N PHE A 19 -3.24 -0.81 -10.30
CA PHE A 19 -1.82 -0.94 -10.59
C PHE A 19 -1.24 -2.28 -10.10
N PHE A 20 -1.52 -2.67 -8.85
CA PHE A 20 -1.03 -3.94 -8.30
C PHE A 20 -1.66 -5.16 -8.99
N GLU A 21 -2.97 -5.15 -9.25
CA GLU A 21 -3.67 -6.23 -9.97
C GLU A 21 -3.14 -6.37 -11.41
N GLY A 22 -2.80 -5.25 -12.06
CA GLY A 22 -2.21 -5.24 -13.40
C GLY A 22 -0.73 -5.68 -13.43
N TYR A 23 0.02 -5.41 -12.35
CA TYR A 23 1.43 -5.81 -12.23
C TYR A 23 1.59 -7.31 -11.92
N ASN A 24 0.74 -7.86 -11.05
CA ASN A 24 0.78 -9.26 -10.66
C ASN A 24 -0.64 -9.81 -10.49
N PRO A 25 -1.11 -10.72 -11.38
CA PRO A 25 -2.45 -11.31 -11.32
C PRO A 25 -2.77 -12.10 -10.03
N GLU A 26 -1.76 -12.47 -9.25
CA GLU A 26 -1.94 -13.15 -7.96
C GLU A 26 -2.31 -12.18 -6.83
N LEU A 27 -2.04 -10.88 -6.97
CA LEU A 27 -2.38 -9.86 -5.98
C LEU A 27 -3.84 -9.45 -6.13
N LYS A 28 -4.76 -10.25 -5.58
CA LYS A 28 -6.21 -10.01 -5.70
C LYS A 28 -6.76 -9.28 -4.48
N PHE A 29 -7.39 -8.15 -4.72
CA PHE A 29 -8.04 -7.33 -3.68
C PHE A 29 -9.47 -7.84 -3.42
N SER A 30 -9.54 -9.10 -3.01
CA SER A 30 -10.78 -9.89 -2.98
C SER A 30 -11.77 -9.36 -1.95
N ASP A 31 -11.29 -8.84 -0.82
CA ASP A 31 -12.14 -8.26 0.21
C ASP A 31 -12.79 -6.98 -0.32
N TYR A 32 -12.01 -6.13 -1.01
CA TYR A 32 -12.55 -4.95 -1.67
C TYR A 32 -13.58 -5.29 -2.76
N HIS A 33 -13.26 -6.23 -3.67
CA HIS A 33 -14.20 -6.64 -4.73
C HIS A 33 -15.52 -7.17 -4.19
N SER A 34 -15.49 -7.84 -3.03
CA SER A 34 -16.68 -8.36 -2.35
C SER A 34 -17.64 -7.26 -1.89
N LEU A 35 -17.15 -6.02 -1.70
CA LEU A 35 -18.00 -4.87 -1.35
C LEU A 35 -18.88 -4.40 -2.51
N LYS A 36 -18.54 -4.75 -3.75
CA LYS A 36 -19.23 -4.30 -4.98
C LYS A 36 -19.43 -2.78 -5.01
N ILE A 37 -18.41 -2.06 -4.54
CA ILE A 37 -18.36 -0.61 -4.52
C ILE A 37 -17.16 -0.10 -5.34
N ASN A 38 -17.32 1.03 -6.02
CA ASN A 38 -16.24 1.75 -6.68
C ASN A 38 -16.39 3.28 -6.47
N PRO A 39 -15.34 4.07 -6.73
CA PRO A 39 -15.36 5.51 -6.48
C PRO A 39 -16.37 6.29 -7.33
N ALA A 40 -16.71 5.82 -8.54
CA ALA A 40 -17.65 6.47 -9.44
C ALA A 40 -19.11 6.42 -8.93
N GLN A 41 -19.41 5.58 -7.94
CA GLN A 41 -20.74 5.48 -7.33
C GLN A 41 -21.00 6.61 -6.32
N LEU A 42 -21.06 7.86 -6.78
CA LEU A 42 -21.23 9.06 -5.95
C LEU A 42 -22.49 9.07 -5.08
N HIS A 43 -23.51 8.26 -5.42
CA HIS A 43 -24.74 8.12 -4.64
C HIS A 43 -24.54 7.35 -3.33
N LYS A 44 -23.45 6.58 -3.20
CA LYS A 44 -23.11 5.83 -1.98
C LYS A 44 -22.86 6.76 -0.80
N SER A 45 -23.12 6.26 0.40
CA SER A 45 -22.99 7.03 1.64
C SER A 45 -21.53 7.31 1.98
N LYS A 46 -21.30 8.32 2.84
CA LYS A 46 -19.96 8.60 3.38
C LYS A 46 -19.36 7.38 4.09
N MET A 47 -20.18 6.61 4.81
CA MET A 47 -19.72 5.44 5.56
C MET A 47 -19.35 4.29 4.64
N GLU A 48 -20.08 4.08 3.54
CA GLU A 48 -19.71 3.08 2.53
C GLU A 48 -18.36 3.41 1.88
N HIS A 49 -18.14 4.66 1.45
CA HIS A 49 -16.84 5.08 0.92
C HIS A 49 -15.72 4.97 1.97
N LYS A 50 -15.98 5.36 3.21
CA LYS A 50 -15.01 5.25 4.30
C LYS A 50 -14.64 3.79 4.59
N TYR A 51 -15.62 2.89 4.58
CA TYR A 51 -15.37 1.46 4.76
C TYR A 51 -14.54 0.88 3.63
N ALA A 52 -14.86 1.23 2.38
CA ALA A 52 -14.11 0.83 1.20
C ALA A 52 -12.63 1.28 1.27
N ILE A 53 -12.38 2.51 1.72
CA ILE A 53 -11.02 3.05 1.94
C ILE A 53 -10.25 2.22 2.97
N PHE A 54 -10.89 1.82 4.07
CA PHE A 54 -10.22 1.00 5.09
C PHE A 54 -9.88 -0.40 4.60
N VAL A 55 -10.78 -1.03 3.84
CA VAL A 55 -10.52 -2.35 3.24
C VAL A 55 -9.37 -2.26 2.24
N LEU A 56 -9.39 -1.29 1.33
CA LEU A 56 -8.28 -1.05 0.39
C LEU A 56 -6.97 -0.78 1.11
N GLY A 57 -6.97 0.10 2.12
CA GLY A 57 -5.76 0.41 2.88
C GLY A 57 -5.14 -0.81 3.55
N ASN A 58 -5.96 -1.72 4.08
CA ASN A 58 -5.50 -2.97 4.67
C ASN A 58 -4.91 -3.93 3.62
N GLU A 59 -5.62 -4.14 2.50
CA GLU A 59 -5.14 -5.02 1.44
C GLU A 59 -3.87 -4.48 0.78
N ILE A 60 -3.77 -3.17 0.53
CA ILE A 60 -2.54 -2.51 0.02
C ILE A 60 -1.38 -2.74 1.00
N ALA A 61 -1.60 -2.54 2.30
CA ALA A 61 -0.56 -2.75 3.30
C ALA A 61 -0.05 -4.20 3.33
N ASN A 62 -0.94 -5.18 3.11
CA ASN A 62 -0.55 -6.60 3.03
C ASN A 62 0.25 -6.90 1.76
N VAL A 63 -0.18 -6.38 0.61
CA VAL A 63 0.56 -6.50 -0.65
C VAL A 63 1.99 -5.93 -0.52
N MET A 64 2.13 -4.77 0.13
CA MET A 64 3.45 -4.13 0.30
C MET A 64 4.40 -4.94 1.21
N LYS A 65 3.87 -5.63 2.24
CA LYS A 65 4.69 -6.50 3.12
C LYS A 65 5.31 -7.65 2.34
N ASP A 66 4.57 -8.25 1.40
CA ASP A 66 5.05 -9.37 0.61
C ASP A 66 6.13 -8.94 -0.40
N VAL A 67 6.05 -7.71 -0.91
CA VAL A 67 7.07 -7.13 -1.79
C VAL A 67 8.39 -6.87 -1.03
N GLU A 68 8.32 -6.47 0.24
CA GLU A 68 9.49 -6.14 1.07
C GLU A 68 10.33 -7.37 1.44
N PHE A 69 9.79 -8.60 1.35
CA PHE A 69 10.52 -9.86 1.57
C PHE A 69 11.09 -10.51 0.30
N SER A 70 11.02 -9.82 -0.84
CA SER A 70 11.68 -10.26 -2.08
C SER A 70 13.22 -10.21 -1.96
N ALA A 71 13.93 -10.78 -2.94
CA ALA A 71 15.41 -10.75 -2.97
C ALA A 71 15.99 -9.32 -2.84
N SER A 72 15.24 -8.30 -3.28
CA SER A 72 15.57 -6.88 -3.11
C SER A 72 15.59 -6.44 -1.64
N GLY A 73 14.66 -6.93 -0.81
CA GLY A 73 14.62 -6.65 0.63
C GLY A 73 15.87 -7.15 1.37
N ARG A 74 16.40 -8.32 0.98
CA ARG A 74 17.66 -8.85 1.53
C ARG A 74 18.86 -7.98 1.16
N ILE A 75 18.93 -7.52 -0.08
CA ILE A 75 19.99 -6.61 -0.54
C ILE A 75 19.91 -5.27 0.22
N SER A 76 18.70 -4.71 0.35
CA SER A 76 18.46 -3.47 1.09
C SER A 76 18.87 -3.58 2.56
N ALA A 77 18.51 -4.69 3.23
CA ALA A 77 18.93 -4.96 4.61
C ALA A 77 20.46 -5.04 4.74
N ARG A 78 21.14 -5.72 3.80
CA ARG A 78 22.62 -5.80 3.78
C ARG A 78 23.27 -4.44 3.51
N MET A 79 22.71 -3.61 2.62
CA MET A 79 23.22 -2.26 2.39
C MET A 79 23.09 -1.38 3.64
N ARG A 80 21.97 -1.49 4.38
CA ARG A 80 21.81 -0.80 5.67
C ARG A 80 22.83 -1.27 6.71
N GLU A 81 23.06 -2.57 6.80
CA GLU A 81 24.06 -3.15 7.72
C GLU A 81 25.48 -2.66 7.38
N LEU A 82 25.84 -2.65 6.10
CA LEU A 82 27.12 -2.11 5.64
C LEU A 82 27.26 -0.62 5.97
N ALA A 83 26.24 0.20 5.69
CA ALA A 83 26.26 1.63 6.00
C ALA A 83 26.43 1.89 7.51
N ALA A 84 25.72 1.15 8.36
CA ALA A 84 25.85 1.26 9.81
C ALA A 84 27.25 0.85 10.30
N LYS A 85 27.84 -0.19 9.69
CA LYS A 85 29.20 -0.61 10.01
C LYS A 85 30.23 0.46 9.62
N THR A 86 30.12 1.03 8.43
CA THR A 86 30.99 2.12 7.97
C THR A 86 30.87 3.34 8.86
N LEU A 87 29.66 3.72 9.27
CA LEU A 87 29.45 4.84 10.20
C LEU A 87 30.19 4.62 11.53
N LYS A 88 30.08 3.41 12.09
CA LYS A 88 30.77 3.05 13.33
C LYS A 88 32.30 3.06 13.18
N GLU A 89 32.81 2.60 12.03
CA GLU A 89 34.24 2.66 11.72
C GLU A 89 34.73 4.12 11.63
N MET A 90 33.94 5.03 11.05
CA MET A 90 34.25 6.46 11.01
C MET A 90 34.31 7.09 12.41
N GLU A 91 33.40 6.70 13.32
CA GLU A 91 33.38 7.19 14.70
C GLU A 91 34.59 6.71 15.53
N TYR A 92 35.18 5.55 15.21
CA TYR A 92 36.36 5.00 15.90
C TYR A 92 37.70 5.57 15.40
N ILE A 93 37.70 6.32 14.29
CA ILE A 93 38.90 6.91 13.67
C ILE A 93 39.09 8.38 14.13
N GLN A 94 38.19 8.91 14.97
CA GLN A 94 38.38 10.16 15.74
C GLN A 94 38.95 9.88 17.14
#